data_AF-A0AAN7QB01-F1
#
_entry.id   AF-A0AAN7QB01-F1
#
_cell.length_a   1.000
_cell.length_b   1.000
_cell.length_c   1.000
_cell.angle_alpha   90.00
_cell.angle_beta   90.00
_cell.angle_gamma   90.00
#
_symmetry.space_group_name_H-M   'P 1'
#
loop_
_entity.id
_entity.type
_entity.pdbx_description
1 polymer ?
#
loop_
_entity_poly.entity_id
_entity_poly.type
_entity_poly.pdbx_seq_one_letter_code
_entity_poly.pdbx_strand_id
1 'polypeptide(L)'
;MNSIAREARSLLGCPSWTSSQSLRCDPHRHQQLRGIRVKVLNGNLERALAFMQRVMQSSGIERMIKQEQTHHIKNSEKRILARKNLERKLRSQEFARKLQAVLVKKVRGM
;
A
#
# COMPACT_ATOMS: atom_id res chain seq x y z
N MET A 1 -7.59 -32.68 23.87
CA MET A 1 -8.44 -32.80 22.65
C MET A 1 -8.77 -31.37 22.23
N ASN A 2 -8.13 -30.72 21.25
CA ASN A 2 -7.81 -31.14 19.89
C ASN A 2 -6.58 -30.34 19.36
N SER A 3 -5.44 -30.99 19.09
CA SER A 3 -4.24 -30.37 18.50
C SER A 3 -4.00 -30.77 17.03
N ILE A 4 -4.82 -31.68 16.50
CA ILE A 4 -4.54 -32.40 15.23
C ILE A 4 -5.08 -31.66 13.98
N ALA A 5 -5.90 -30.62 14.13
CA ALA A 5 -6.54 -29.96 12.98
C ALA A 5 -5.73 -28.78 12.36
N ARG A 6 -4.52 -28.48 12.83
CA ARG A 6 -3.73 -27.34 12.33
C ARG A 6 -2.69 -27.69 11.26
N GLU A 7 -2.40 -28.97 11.04
CA GLU A 7 -1.29 -29.41 10.18
C GLU A 7 -1.64 -29.58 8.69
N ALA A 8 -2.92 -29.52 8.30
CA ALA A 8 -3.33 -29.85 6.93
C ALA A 8 -3.23 -28.69 5.91
N ARG A 9 -2.67 -27.53 6.26
CA ARG A 9 -2.55 -26.37 5.34
C ARG A 9 -1.14 -26.07 4.82
N SER A 10 -0.12 -26.83 5.22
CA SER A 10 1.27 -26.61 4.77
C SER A 10 1.65 -27.34 3.47
N LEU A 11 0.76 -28.17 2.92
CA LEU A 11 1.06 -29.05 1.77
C LEU A 11 0.61 -28.52 0.39
N LEU A 12 0.43 -27.21 0.23
CA LEU A 12 0.17 -26.59 -1.08
C LEU A 12 1.17 -25.45 -1.36
N GLY A 13 2.39 -25.86 -1.77
CA GLY A 13 3.36 -25.29 -2.74
C GLY A 13 3.54 -23.76 -2.87
N CYS A 14 4.74 -23.18 -3.02
CA CYS A 14 6.08 -23.65 -3.45
C CYS A 14 7.16 -22.62 -2.97
N PRO A 15 8.47 -22.73 -3.35
CA PRO A 15 9.46 -23.69 -2.91
C PRO A 15 10.72 -23.05 -2.25
N SER A 16 11.39 -23.88 -1.45
CA SER A 16 12.78 -23.88 -0.99
C SER A 16 13.74 -22.75 -1.45
N TRP A 17 14.07 -21.85 -0.51
CA TRP A 17 15.37 -21.18 -0.46
C TRP A 17 16.23 -21.93 0.57
N THR A 18 16.80 -23.06 0.18
CA THR A 18 17.89 -23.67 0.95
C THR A 18 19.19 -23.07 0.45
N SER A 19 19.65 -22.02 1.12
CA SER A 19 21.07 -21.73 1.24
C SER A 19 21.36 -21.44 2.70
N SER A 20 21.95 -22.45 3.31
CA SER A 20 22.56 -22.49 4.63
C SER A 20 23.24 -21.17 5.04
N GLN A 21 22.67 -20.51 6.04
CA GLN A 21 23.41 -19.89 7.13
C GLN A 21 22.43 -19.55 8.26
N SER A 22 22.60 -20.26 9.38
CA SER A 22 21.95 -19.98 10.65
C SER A 22 22.40 -18.60 11.16
N LEU A 23 21.72 -17.54 10.72
CA LEU A 23 21.73 -16.27 11.42
C LEU A 23 20.53 -16.29 12.34
N ARG A 24 20.82 -16.52 13.62
CA ARG A 24 19.89 -16.39 14.75
C ARG A 24 18.97 -15.19 14.49
N CYS A 25 17.70 -15.46 14.21
CA CYS A 25 16.66 -14.44 14.07
C CYS A 25 16.37 -13.88 15.47
N ASP A 26 17.17 -12.90 15.87
CA ASP A 26 16.94 -12.13 17.08
C ASP A 26 15.68 -11.27 16.87
N PRO A 27 14.57 -11.50 17.60
CA PRO A 27 13.35 -10.71 17.46
C PRO A 27 13.59 -9.21 17.68
N HIS A 28 14.65 -8.86 18.41
CA HIS A 28 15.04 -7.48 18.68
C HIS A 28 15.71 -6.79 17.48
N ARG A 29 16.34 -7.53 16.55
CA ARG A 29 16.88 -6.95 15.30
C ARG A 29 15.79 -6.59 14.30
N HIS A 30 14.63 -7.25 14.35
CA HIS A 30 13.51 -6.93 13.46
C HIS A 30 12.83 -5.60 13.82
N GLN A 31 12.90 -5.15 15.08
CA GLN A 31 12.29 -3.88 15.51
C GLN A 31 13.04 -2.64 15.01
N GLN A 32 14.31 -2.76 14.63
CA GLN A 32 15.11 -1.69 14.02
C GLN A 32 14.87 -1.55 12.49
N LEU A 33 14.11 -2.47 11.89
CA LEU A 33 13.81 -2.50 10.46
C LEU A 33 12.56 -1.66 10.10
N ARG A 34 12.37 -0.49 10.71
CA ARG A 34 11.22 0.38 10.41
C ARG A 34 11.46 1.15 9.10
N GLY A 35 10.44 1.19 8.22
CA GLY A 35 10.45 1.99 6.99
C GLY A 35 10.49 1.19 5.67
N ILE A 36 10.29 1.88 4.55
CA ILE A 36 10.33 1.31 3.21
C ILE A 36 11.78 1.20 2.78
N ARG A 37 12.26 -0.02 2.54
CA ARG A 37 13.65 -0.27 2.11
C ARG A 37 13.63 -1.21 0.93
N VAL A 38 14.55 -0.98 -0.01
CA VAL A 38 14.65 -1.73 -1.26
C VAL A 38 16.11 -2.05 -1.49
N LYS A 39 16.43 -3.31 -1.78
CA LYS A 39 17.77 -3.69 -2.23
C LYS A 39 17.91 -3.35 -3.71
N VAL A 40 19.01 -2.70 -4.08
CA VAL A 40 19.34 -2.46 -5.49
C VAL A 40 19.87 -3.76 -6.08
N LEU A 41 19.13 -4.34 -7.01
CA LEU A 41 19.54 -5.55 -7.71
C LEU A 41 20.16 -5.18 -9.07
N ASN A 42 21.21 -5.90 -9.46
CA ASN A 42 21.86 -5.77 -10.77
C ASN A 42 22.33 -4.33 -11.09
N GLY A 43 22.70 -3.55 -10.08
CA GLY A 43 23.12 -2.14 -10.25
C GLY A 43 22.02 -1.19 -10.73
N ASN A 44 20.76 -1.62 -10.86
CA ASN A 44 19.68 -0.79 -11.39
C ASN A 44 19.00 0.03 -10.28
N LEU A 45 19.56 1.21 -10.02
CA LEU A 45 19.07 2.15 -9.01
C LEU A 45 17.69 2.73 -9.37
N GLU A 46 17.47 3.10 -10.63
CA GLU A 46 16.22 3.72 -11.07
C GLU A 46 15.01 2.81 -10.81
N ARG A 47 15.15 1.52 -11.10
CA ARG A 47 14.11 0.53 -10.83
C ARG A 47 13.85 0.39 -9.33
N ALA A 48 14.90 0.41 -8.52
CA ALA A 48 14.77 0.33 -7.06
C ALA A 48 14.06 1.58 -6.50
N LEU A 49 14.38 2.77 -7.00
CA LEU A 49 13.74 4.03 -6.62
C LEU A 49 12.27 4.08 -7.07
N ALA A 50 11.97 3.68 -8.30
CA ALA A 50 10.59 3.61 -8.79
C ALA A 50 9.74 2.64 -7.97
N PHE A 51 10.32 1.50 -7.57
CA PHE A 51 9.66 0.56 -6.67
C PHE A 51 9.44 1.16 -5.28
N MET A 52 10.47 1.81 -4.72
CA MET A 52 10.37 2.50 -3.43
C MET A 52 9.27 3.57 -3.44
N GLN A 53 9.22 4.39 -4.48
CA GLN A 53 8.19 5.42 -4.68
C GLN A 53 6.79 4.82 -4.76
N ARG A 54 6.60 3.74 -5.53
CA ARG A 54 5.32 3.05 -5.63
C ARG A 54 4.83 2.56 -4.26
N VAL A 55 5.72 1.94 -3.48
CA VAL A 55 5.40 1.44 -2.13
C VAL A 55 5.11 2.62 -1.18
N MET A 56 5.82 3.73 -1.30
CA MET A 56 5.59 4.95 -0.53
C MET A 56 4.24 5.60 -0.85
N GLN A 57 3.84 5.56 -2.12
CA GLN A 57 2.56 6.08 -2.58
C GLN A 57 1.38 5.22 -2.13
N SER A 58 1.48 3.90 -2.31
CA SER A 58 0.42 2.97 -1.96
C SER A 58 0.19 2.87 -0.45
N SER A 59 1.26 3.00 0.35
CA SER A 59 1.17 3.06 1.82
C SER A 59 0.54 4.36 2.33
N GLY A 60 0.38 5.38 1.47
CA GLY A 60 -0.17 6.67 1.87
C GLY A 60 0.81 7.57 2.60
N ILE A 61 2.04 7.11 2.87
CA ILE A 61 3.11 7.88 3.52
C ILE A 61 3.45 9.15 2.74
N GLU A 62 3.51 9.08 1.40
CA GLU A 62 3.74 10.29 0.60
C GLU A 62 2.71 11.38 0.89
N ARG A 63 1.43 10.99 1.03
CA ARG A 63 0.34 11.92 1.31
C ARG A 63 0.44 12.48 2.72
N MET A 64 0.79 11.65 3.69
CA MET A 64 1.00 12.12 5.07
C MET A 64 2.14 13.13 5.17
N ILE A 65 3.25 12.90 4.48
CA ILE A 65 4.39 13.83 4.43
C ILE A 65 3.99 15.13 3.72
N LYS A 66 3.37 15.04 2.54
CA LYS A 66 2.97 16.24 1.77
C LYS A 66 1.86 17.06 2.44
N GLN A 67 1.01 16.41 3.23
CA GLN A 67 -0.11 17.05 3.95
C GLN A 67 0.26 17.36 5.41
N GLU A 68 1.54 17.41 5.74
CA GLU A 68 2.00 17.81 7.06
C GLU A 68 1.39 19.17 7.45
N GLN A 69 0.86 19.24 8.66
CA GLN A 69 0.22 20.46 9.17
C GLN A 69 1.30 21.44 9.60
N THR A 70 1.48 22.53 8.85
CA THR A 70 2.42 23.61 9.20
C THR A 70 1.92 24.48 10.35
N HIS A 71 0.61 24.52 10.58
CA HIS A 71 -0.03 25.34 11.60
C HIS A 71 -1.23 24.60 12.22
N HIS A 72 -1.69 25.10 13.36
CA HIS A 72 -2.84 24.54 14.05
C HIS A 72 -4.15 24.88 13.32
N ILE A 73 -4.95 23.84 13.08
CA ILE A 73 -6.32 23.97 12.56
C ILE A 73 -7.30 23.58 13.67
N LYS A 74 -8.28 24.46 13.94
CA LYS A 74 -9.31 24.22 14.97
C LYS A 74 -10.24 23.07 14.57
N ASN A 75 -10.92 22.49 15.55
CA ASN A 75 -11.79 21.32 15.31
C ASN A 75 -12.99 21.63 14.39
N SER A 76 -13.54 22.84 14.44
CA SER A 76 -14.61 23.28 13.52
C SER A 76 -14.14 23.24 12.07
N GLU A 77 -12.95 23.76 11.79
CA GLU A 77 -12.34 23.78 10.46
C GLU A 77 -11.96 22.38 10.00
N LYS A 78 -11.40 21.54 10.88
CA LYS A 78 -11.10 20.13 10.58
C LYS A 78 -12.35 19.39 10.07
N ARG A 79 -13.52 19.60 10.71
CA ARG A 79 -14.81 19.00 10.27
C ARG A 79 -15.22 19.48 8.88
N ILE A 80 -15.06 20.76 8.59
CA ILE A 80 -15.39 21.34 7.29
C ILE A 80 -14.46 20.78 6.20
N LEU A 81 -13.15 20.69 6.46
CA LEU A 81 -12.19 20.12 5.53
C LEU A 81 -12.47 18.65 5.23
N ALA A 82 -12.78 17.85 6.27
CA ALA A 82 -13.16 16.46 6.09
C ALA A 82 -14.41 16.30 5.21
N ARG A 83 -15.44 17.13 5.43
CA ARG A 83 -16.66 17.14 4.62
C ARG A 83 -16.36 17.49 3.16
N LYS A 84 -15.58 18.54 2.90
CA LYS A 84 -15.19 18.96 1.54
C LYS A 84 -14.38 17.87 0.82
N ASN A 85 -13.49 17.18 1.53
CA ASN A 85 -12.71 16.08 0.97
C ASN A 85 -13.59 14.87 0.61
N LEU A 86 -14.56 14.53 1.47
CA LEU A 86 -15.53 13.48 1.20
C LEU A 86 -16.37 13.79 -0.05
N GLU A 87 -16.87 15.01 -0.15
CA GLU A 87 -17.65 15.46 -1.30
C GLU A 87 -16.83 15.39 -2.60
N ARG A 88 -15.57 15.86 -2.59
CA ARG A 88 -14.66 15.74 -3.74
C ARG A 88 -14.47 14.29 -4.16
N LYS A 89 -14.28 13.38 -3.20
CA LYS A 89 -14.13 11.94 -3.47
C LYS A 89 -15.39 11.37 -4.13
N LEU A 90 -16.57 11.68 -3.59
CA LEU A 90 -17.85 11.20 -4.14
C LEU A 90 -18.10 11.72 -5.56
N ARG A 91 -17.90 13.02 -5.79
CA ARG A 91 -18.04 13.63 -7.13
C ARG A 91 -17.11 12.98 -8.16
N SER A 92 -15.85 12.73 -7.78
CA SER A 92 -14.88 12.05 -8.66
C SER A 92 -15.29 10.60 -8.96
N GLN A 93 -15.78 9.86 -7.97
CA GLN A 93 -16.27 8.49 -8.16
C GLN A 93 -17.51 8.43 -9.05
N GLU A 94 -18.47 9.33 -8.85
CA GLU A 94 -19.67 9.42 -9.68
C GLU A 94 -19.31 9.75 -11.13
N PHE A 95 -18.41 10.71 -11.33
CA PHE A 95 -17.90 11.06 -12.65
C PHE A 95 -17.20 9.89 -13.34
N ALA A 96 -16.35 9.15 -12.62
CA ALA A 96 -15.68 7.96 -13.15
C ALA A 96 -16.68 6.87 -13.58
N ARG A 97 -17.76 6.66 -12.80
CA ARG A 97 -18.83 5.71 -13.16
C ARG A 97 -19.57 6.15 -14.42
N LYS A 98 -19.88 7.46 -14.54
CA LYS A 98 -20.52 8.02 -15.75
C LYS A 98 -19.63 7.84 -16.98
N LEU A 99 -18.34 8.14 -16.86
CA LEU A 99 -17.37 7.91 -17.94
C LEU A 99 -17.29 6.45 -18.34
N GLN A 100 -17.23 5.53 -17.37
CA GLN A 100 -17.21 4.10 -17.64
C GLN A 100 -18.47 3.67 -18.41
N ALA A 101 -19.65 4.15 -18.01
CA ALA A 101 -20.90 3.85 -18.73
C ALA A 101 -20.88 4.36 -20.18
N VAL A 102 -20.37 5.57 -20.41
CA VAL A 102 -20.21 6.14 -21.76
C VAL A 102 -19.23 5.32 -22.59
N LEU A 103 -18.08 4.94 -22.03
CA LEU A 103 -17.09 4.11 -22.70
C LEU A 103 -17.66 2.74 -23.07
N VAL A 104 -18.43 2.12 -22.17
CA VAL A 104 -19.08 0.83 -22.44
C VAL A 104 -20.11 0.94 -23.56
N LYS A 105 -20.94 2.00 -23.58
CA LYS A 105 -21.88 2.24 -24.69
C LYS A 105 -21.16 2.39 -26.02
N LYS A 106 -20.08 3.21 -26.03
CA LYS A 106 -19.24 3.42 -27.21
C LYS A 106 -18.63 2.12 -27.73
N VAL A 107 -18.08 1.27 -26.86
CA VAL A 107 -17.47 -0.02 -27.26
C VAL A 107 -18.51 -1.00 -27.78
N ARG A 108 -19.75 -0.94 -27.27
CA ARG A 108 -20.87 -1.79 -27.72
C ARG A 108 -21.54 -1.31 -29.00
N GLY A 109 -21.14 -0.16 -29.55
CA GLY A 109 -21.74 0.43 -30.75
C GLY A 109 -23.15 1.00 -30.54
N MET A 110 -23.49 1.37 -29.30
CA MET A 110 -24.74 2.03 -28.91
C MET A 110 -24.55 3.52 -28.65
#